data_AF-A0AAP6X8G1-F1
#
_entry.id   AF-A0AAP6X8G1-F1
#
_cell.length_a   1.000
_cell.length_b   1.000
_cell.length_c   1.000
_cell.angle_alpha   90.00
_cell.angle_beta   90.00
_cell.angle_gamma   90.00
#
_symmetry.space_group_name_H-M   'P 1'
#
loop_
_entity.id
_entity.type
_entity.pdbx_description
1 polymer ?
#
loop_
_entity_poly.entity_id
_entity_poly.type
_entity_poly.pdbx_seq_one_letter_code
_entity_poly.pdbx_strand_id
1 'polypeptide(L)' 'MLKGDNHATYQFDEEEFNNIRWFHLDEVPHSKSDPHMERFIQKFKGNL' A
#
# COMPACT_ATOMS: atom_id res chain seq x y z
N MET A 1 10.89 16.32 -1.57
CA MET A 1 9.85 15.45 -2.17
C MET A 1 10.45 14.09 -2.44
N LEU A 2 9.83 13.02 -1.96
CA LEU A 2 10.23 11.65 -2.30
C LEU A 2 9.83 11.39 -3.76
N LYS A 3 10.78 10.93 -4.58
CA LYS A 3 10.52 10.46 -5.94
C LYS A 3 10.40 8.94 -5.86
N GLY A 4 9.20 8.41 -6.08
CA GLY A 4 8.94 6.98 -6.18
C GLY A 4 8.43 6.64 -7.56
N ASP A 5 8.76 5.43 -8.03
CA ASP A 5 8.25 4.85 -9.27
C ASP A 5 7.61 3.50 -8.95
N ASN A 6 6.31 3.37 -9.21
CA ASN A 6 5.56 2.15 -8.96
C ASN A 6 5.80 1.06 -10.03
N HIS A 7 6.50 1.38 -11.11
CA HIS A 7 6.95 0.40 -12.11
C HIS A 7 8.33 -0.17 -11.79
N ALA A 8 9.04 0.40 -10.82
CA ALA A 8 10.33 -0.10 -10.41
C ALA A 8 10.21 -1.53 -9.87
N THR A 9 11.13 -2.40 -10.31
CA THR A 9 11.28 -3.73 -9.71
C THR A 9 11.99 -3.60 -8.37
N TYR A 10 11.39 -4.16 -7.33
CA TYR A 10 11.97 -4.19 -5.99
C TYR A 10 12.55 -5.58 -5.73
N GLN A 11 13.81 -5.63 -5.28
CA GLN A 11 14.36 -6.84 -4.67
C GLN A 11 13.91 -6.89 -3.22
N PHE A 12 13.24 -7.97 -2.83
CA PHE A 12 12.78 -8.22 -1.47
C PHE A 12 13.16 -9.63 -1.04
N ASP A 13 13.16 -9.87 0.26
CA ASP A 13 13.39 -11.20 0.81
C ASP A 13 12.16 -12.08 0.57
N GLU A 14 12.30 -13.08 -0.30
CA GLU A 14 11.23 -14.01 -0.65
C GLU A 14 10.98 -15.08 0.43
N GLU A 15 11.85 -15.20 1.44
CA GLU A 15 11.61 -16.05 2.61
C GLU A 15 10.66 -15.38 3.61
N GLU A 16 10.74 -14.04 3.74
CA GLU A 16 9.87 -13.26 4.64
C GLU A 16 8.59 -12.79 3.95
N PHE A 17 8.68 -12.36 2.68
CA PHE A 17 7.57 -11.75 1.94
C PHE A 17 7.22 -12.53 0.68
N ASN A 18 5.93 -12.65 0.39
CA ASN A 18 5.48 -13.40 -0.79
C ASN A 18 5.52 -12.59 -2.09
N ASN A 19 5.21 -11.28 -2.03
CA ASN A 19 5.14 -10.42 -3.20
C ASN A 19 5.04 -8.93 -2.81
N ILE A 20 5.28 -8.06 -3.77
CA ILE A 20 5.00 -6.62 -3.72
C ILE A 20 3.92 -6.29 -4.75
N ARG A 21 2.90 -5.54 -4.33
CA ARG A 21 1.82 -5.08 -5.21
C ARG A 21 1.47 -3.63 -4.92
N TRP A 22 1.38 -2.85 -5.99
CA TRP A 22 0.81 -1.50 -5.96
C TRP A 22 -0.71 -1.57 -6.11
N PHE A 23 -1.41 -0.73 -5.37
CA PHE A 23 -2.86 -0.62 -5.39
C PHE A 23 -3.26 0.83 -5.68
N HIS A 24 -4.33 1.02 -6.44
CA HIS A 24 -5.07 2.27 -6.34
C HIS A 24 -5.66 2.40 -4.93
N LEU A 25 -5.85 3.63 -4.45
CA LEU A 25 -6.36 3.87 -3.08
C LEU A 25 -7.73 3.24 -2.83
N ASP A 26 -8.53 3.03 -3.88
CA ASP A 26 -9.85 2.41 -3.82
C ASP A 26 -9.81 0.88 -3.89
N GLU A 27 -8.64 0.29 -4.14
CA GLU A 27 -8.43 -1.16 -4.31
C GLU A 27 -7.66 -1.79 -3.13
N VAL A 28 -7.29 -0.99 -2.12
CA VAL A 28 -6.55 -1.49 -0.96
C VAL A 28 -7.43 -2.47 -0.17
N PRO A 29 -6.98 -3.71 0.09
CA PRO A 29 -7.81 -4.74 0.71
C PRO A 29 -7.94 -4.52 2.23
N HIS A 30 -8.81 -3.60 2.65
CA HIS A 30 -8.97 -3.19 4.06
C HIS A 30 -9.11 -4.36 5.05
N SER A 31 -9.87 -5.39 4.67
CA SER A 31 -10.12 -6.57 5.52
C SER A 31 -8.94 -7.53 5.67
N LYS A 32 -7.91 -7.39 4.81
CA LYS A 32 -6.70 -8.23 4.81
C LYS A 32 -5.42 -7.41 5.06
N SER A 33 -5.57 -6.13 5.35
CA SER A 33 -4.48 -5.22 5.71
C SER A 33 -4.55 -4.90 7.20
N ASP A 34 -3.68 -3.99 7.63
CA ASP A 34 -3.77 -3.39 8.96
C ASP A 34 -5.20 -2.89 9.24
N PRO A 35 -5.79 -3.16 10.43
CA PRO A 35 -7.15 -2.73 10.78
C PRO A 35 -7.40 -1.22 10.70
N HIS A 36 -6.34 -0.41 10.74
CA HIS A 36 -6.41 1.05 10.65
C HIS A 36 -6.11 1.58 9.24
N MET A 37 -5.85 0.71 8.26
CA MET A 37 -5.52 1.09 6.87
C MET A 37 -6.64 1.91 6.22
N GLU A 38 -7.90 1.51 6.42
CA GLU A 38 -9.05 2.25 5.88
C GLU A 38 -9.08 3.68 6.43
N ARG A 39 -9.00 3.85 7.76
CA ARG A 39 -8.96 5.17 8.41
C ARG A 39 -7.78 6.01 7.93
N PHE A 40 -6.61 5.39 7.73
CA PHE A 40 -5.43 6.07 7.18
C PHE A 40 -5.71 6.60 5.78
N ILE A 41 -6.26 5.78 4.88
CA ILE A 41 -6.57 6.18 3.50
C ILE A 41 -7.62 7.29 3.48
N GLN A 42 -8.65 7.23 4.34
CA GLN A 42 -9.65 8.30 4.44
C GLN A 42 -9.02 9.64 4.86
N LYS A 43 -8.12 9.63 5.87
CA LYS A 43 -7.35 10.82 6.25
C LYS A 43 -6.47 11.33 5.12
N PHE A 44 -5.80 10.43 4.42
CA PHE A 44 -4.92 10.77 3.31
C PHE A 44 -5.68 11.46 2.17
N LYS A 45 -6.92 11.02 1.89
CA LYS A 45 -7.82 11.65 0.91
C LYS A 45 -8.42 12.99 1.37
N GLY A 46 -8.26 13.36 2.65
CA GLY A 46 -8.91 14.54 3.22
C GLY A 46 -10.41 14.34 3.50
N ASN A 47 -10.85 13.09 3.61
CA ASN A 47 -12.26 12.72 3.79
C ASN A 47 -12.65 12.47 5.26
N LEU A 48 -11.78 12.83 6.21
CA LEU A 48 -11.96 12.60 7.64
C LEU A 48 -11.89 13.90 8.45
#